data_AF-A0A512M4K2-F1
#
_entry.id   AF-A0A512M4K2-F1
#
_cell.length_a   1.000
_cell.length_b   1.000
_cell.length_c   1.000
_cell.angle_alpha   90.00
_cell.angle_beta   90.00
_cell.angle_gamma   90.00
#
_symmetry.space_group_name_H-M   'P 1'
#
loop_
_entity.id
_entity.type
_entity.pdbx_description
1 polymer ?
#
loop_
_entity_poly.entity_id
_entity_poly.type
_entity_poly.pdbx_seq_one_letter_code
_entity_poly.pdbx_strand_id
1 'polypeptide(L)'
;MSTPTTHEFQAEVKQVLDIVIHSLYTDREIFIRELVSNAADALEKMRLTQLTENDVFQSEAPLEITITTDEAAGTITIADAGIGMTRAELVENLGTIAHSGSKAFAAALKNAGKGGDASLIGQFGVGFYSAFMVADEVKVYTHSWRNDGEHLCWTSTGAGTYTIDEAPDQARGCKIVITLKEDAKEFANASTVRRVLSKYSNFVGFPIQLDGERVNTVEAIWLKSKDSVTEEEYEAFYKFAAHAFDKPSYRLHFQADAPLVINALLFLPEQNMELFGMGQMEPGVGLYCKKVLIDPHPPKLLPDWMRFVKGVIDSEDLPLNISRESMQDSALVRKLGEVVSKRLIKFLDKEAQDDPKKFQEFYAKFSRFFKEGVATDHANRDAIAKLLRFESSLTEKGEVVGLGDYVKRMKEDQTAIYYQVAPSRSSIEGGPYLEAFKSKGYEVLFLYETIDEYVISSLPEFDGKKLQAVNSPDVDLGDMAHEGESLSEDATSALAGWLKEALAEGVEEVRAGKRLVSAPALAITPEGEMNPQMRQMMKAMKPDEVTAPKIILEINPRHDLVKKVNGLRENDSDLAKLLSEQILDNALLSAGLLDDPQRVVARTEKIMARVMA
;
A
#
# COMPACT_ATOMS: atom_id res chain seq x y z
N MET A 1 -17.52 -50.21 -38.73
CA MET A 1 -17.19 -49.07 -37.85
C MET A 1 -18.03 -49.23 -36.60
N SER A 2 -17.45 -49.31 -35.40
CA SER A 2 -18.24 -49.44 -34.18
C SER A 2 -18.87 -48.09 -33.84
N THR A 3 -20.16 -48.09 -33.54
CA THR A 3 -20.89 -46.90 -33.10
C THR A 3 -20.33 -46.43 -31.75
N PRO A 4 -19.98 -45.14 -31.59
CA PRO A 4 -19.55 -44.64 -30.30
C PRO A 4 -20.70 -44.71 -29.29
N THR A 5 -20.40 -45.18 -28.07
CA THR A 5 -21.31 -45.14 -26.92
C THR A 5 -20.99 -43.95 -26.04
N THR A 6 -22.03 -43.16 -25.75
CA THR A 6 -21.98 -42.02 -24.84
C THR A 6 -22.41 -42.47 -23.44
N HIS A 7 -21.64 -42.09 -22.44
CA HIS A 7 -21.95 -42.28 -21.04
C HIS A 7 -21.95 -40.91 -20.34
N GLU A 8 -22.87 -40.73 -19.39
CA GLU A 8 -22.90 -39.52 -18.55
C GLU A 8 -21.88 -39.63 -17.42
N PHE A 9 -21.31 -38.49 -17.02
CA PHE A 9 -20.45 -38.42 -15.85
C PHE A 9 -21.23 -38.78 -14.58
N GLN A 10 -20.63 -39.59 -13.73
CA GLN A 10 -21.18 -40.00 -12.44
C GLN A 10 -20.32 -39.39 -11.32
N ALA A 11 -20.93 -39.10 -10.18
CA ALA A 11 -20.24 -38.58 -8.99
C ALA A 11 -20.72 -39.32 -7.73
N GLU A 12 -19.78 -39.66 -6.85
CA GLU A 12 -20.10 -40.28 -5.57
C GLU A 12 -20.48 -39.20 -4.55
N VAL A 13 -21.78 -39.03 -4.32
CA VAL A 13 -22.37 -37.94 -3.51
C VAL A 13 -21.69 -37.79 -2.14
N LYS A 14 -21.40 -38.91 -1.47
CA LYS A 14 -20.76 -38.90 -0.15
C LYS A 14 -19.35 -38.31 -0.19
N GLN A 15 -18.56 -38.63 -1.23
CA GLN A 15 -17.21 -38.08 -1.39
C GLN A 15 -17.25 -36.61 -1.80
N VAL A 16 -18.21 -36.20 -2.64
CA VAL A 16 -18.40 -34.77 -2.98
C VAL A 16 -18.76 -33.96 -1.74
N LEU A 17 -19.68 -34.46 -0.91
CA LEU A 17 -20.07 -33.81 0.33
C LEU A 17 -18.88 -33.71 1.30
N ASP A 18 -18.08 -34.77 1.42
CA ASP A 18 -16.88 -34.79 2.25
C ASP A 18 -15.85 -33.73 1.80
N ILE A 19 -15.62 -33.59 0.49
CA ILE A 19 -14.77 -32.54 -0.09
C ILE A 19 -15.32 -31.14 0.21
N VAL A 20 -16.65 -30.95 0.08
CA VAL A 20 -17.29 -29.66 0.36
C VAL A 20 -17.13 -29.26 1.83
N ILE A 21 -17.23 -30.22 2.75
CA ILE A 21 -17.12 -29.99 4.19
C ILE A 21 -15.66 -29.79 4.60
N HIS A 22 -14.74 -30.64 4.13
CA HIS A 22 -13.38 -30.69 4.69
C HIS A 22 -12.30 -30.04 3.83
N SER A 23 -12.57 -29.68 2.58
CA SER A 23 -11.54 -29.25 1.63
C SER A 23 -11.82 -27.94 0.90
N LEU A 24 -13.06 -27.42 0.91
CA LEU A 24 -13.37 -26.16 0.23
C LEU A 24 -13.07 -24.91 1.04
N TYR A 25 -13.24 -24.97 2.37
CA TYR A 25 -13.09 -23.81 3.25
C TYR A 25 -11.92 -24.04 4.21
N THR A 26 -11.18 -22.97 4.49
CA THR A 26 -10.03 -23.06 5.40
C THR A 26 -10.45 -22.76 6.84
N ASP A 27 -11.37 -21.81 7.00
CA ASP A 27 -11.82 -21.34 8.30
C ASP A 27 -13.27 -21.78 8.55
N ARG A 28 -13.50 -22.35 9.73
CA ARG A 28 -14.81 -22.88 10.10
C ARG A 28 -15.83 -21.76 10.24
N GLU A 29 -15.43 -20.53 10.56
CA GLU A 29 -16.35 -19.40 10.79
C GLU A 29 -17.14 -18.98 9.54
N ILE A 30 -16.71 -19.40 8.33
CA ILE A 30 -17.39 -19.11 7.06
C ILE A 30 -18.84 -19.59 7.02
N PHE A 31 -19.22 -20.63 7.80
CA PHE A 31 -20.61 -21.10 7.78
C PHE A 31 -21.62 -20.00 8.15
N ILE A 32 -21.26 -19.09 9.06
CA ILE A 32 -22.12 -17.95 9.41
C ILE A 32 -22.27 -17.02 8.20
N ARG A 33 -21.17 -16.72 7.50
CA ARG A 33 -21.19 -15.90 6.27
C ARG A 33 -22.10 -16.51 5.19
N GLU A 34 -21.96 -17.80 4.91
CA GLU A 34 -22.75 -18.48 3.88
C GLU A 34 -24.23 -18.51 4.23
N LEU A 35 -24.58 -18.85 5.47
CA LEU A 35 -25.98 -18.92 5.90
C LEU A 35 -26.64 -17.54 5.98
N VAL A 36 -25.92 -16.51 6.43
CA VAL A 36 -26.41 -15.12 6.39
C VAL A 36 -26.58 -14.63 4.95
N SER A 37 -25.67 -15.01 4.04
CA SER A 37 -25.82 -14.67 2.61
C SER A 37 -27.05 -15.34 1.98
N ASN A 38 -27.33 -16.60 2.33
CA ASN A 38 -28.53 -17.31 1.88
C ASN A 38 -29.81 -16.67 2.42
N ALA A 39 -29.81 -16.28 3.70
CA ALA A 39 -30.92 -15.55 4.31
C ALA A 39 -31.16 -14.21 3.61
N ALA A 40 -30.10 -13.44 3.33
CA ALA A 40 -30.20 -12.19 2.59
C ALA A 40 -30.77 -12.37 1.16
N ASP A 41 -30.32 -13.39 0.43
CA ASP A 41 -30.88 -13.75 -0.87
C ASP A 41 -32.38 -14.12 -0.77
N ALA A 42 -32.79 -14.85 0.28
CA ALA A 42 -34.18 -15.23 0.50
C ALA A 42 -35.07 -14.03 0.83
N LEU A 43 -34.56 -13.07 1.61
CA LEU A 43 -35.25 -11.81 1.91
C LEU A 43 -35.36 -10.92 0.67
N GLU A 44 -34.32 -10.85 -0.16
CA GLU A 44 -34.36 -10.08 -1.40
C GLU A 44 -35.37 -10.68 -2.41
N LYS A 45 -35.41 -12.00 -2.54
CA LYS A 45 -36.46 -12.69 -3.31
C LYS A 45 -37.86 -12.39 -2.77
N MET A 46 -38.02 -12.34 -1.45
CA MET A 46 -39.30 -11.99 -0.84
C MET A 46 -39.68 -10.53 -1.15
N ARG A 47 -38.73 -9.59 -0.97
CA ARG A 47 -38.92 -8.17 -1.29
C ARG A 47 -39.39 -7.98 -2.73
N LEU A 48 -38.75 -8.65 -3.68
CA LEU A 48 -39.13 -8.61 -5.09
C LEU A 48 -40.50 -9.27 -5.36
N THR A 49 -40.78 -10.40 -4.70
CA THR A 49 -42.07 -11.08 -4.80
C THR A 49 -43.22 -10.19 -4.30
N GLN A 50 -43.04 -9.45 -3.19
CA GLN A 50 -44.04 -8.52 -2.66
C GLN A 50 -44.34 -7.34 -3.59
N LEU A 51 -43.48 -7.04 -4.57
CA LEU A 51 -43.77 -6.02 -5.58
C LEU A 51 -44.79 -6.49 -6.62
N THR A 52 -44.98 -7.81 -6.76
CA THR A 52 -45.84 -8.41 -7.79
C THR A 52 -47.01 -9.21 -7.23
N GLU A 53 -46.87 -9.76 -6.03
CA GLU A 53 -47.85 -10.64 -5.39
C GLU A 53 -48.47 -9.95 -4.16
N ASN A 54 -49.80 -9.99 -4.07
CA ASN A 54 -50.55 -9.34 -2.98
C ASN A 54 -50.97 -10.31 -1.87
N ASP A 55 -50.99 -11.62 -2.14
CA ASP A 55 -51.44 -12.64 -1.19
C ASP A 55 -50.22 -13.42 -0.68
N VAL A 56 -49.66 -12.94 0.43
CA VAL A 56 -48.41 -13.44 1.02
C VAL A 56 -48.68 -13.89 2.45
N PHE A 57 -48.28 -15.13 2.76
CA PHE A 57 -48.31 -15.67 4.11
C PHE A 57 -47.49 -14.80 5.06
N GLN A 58 -48.09 -14.33 6.16
CA GLN A 58 -47.46 -13.43 7.14
C GLN A 58 -46.81 -12.20 6.48
N SER A 59 -47.52 -11.54 5.56
CA SER A 59 -47.04 -10.39 4.77
C SER A 59 -46.37 -9.27 5.60
N GLU A 60 -46.80 -9.12 6.85
CA GLU A 60 -46.36 -8.14 7.84
C GLU A 60 -45.05 -8.49 8.56
N ALA A 61 -44.54 -9.72 8.40
CA ALA A 61 -43.29 -10.14 9.04
C ALA A 61 -42.12 -9.27 8.54
N PRO A 62 -41.30 -8.70 9.45
CA PRO A 62 -40.19 -7.83 9.09
C PRO A 62 -39.14 -8.59 8.27
N LEU A 63 -38.62 -7.97 7.22
CA LEU A 63 -37.52 -8.53 6.43
C LEU A 63 -36.19 -8.34 7.18
N GLU A 64 -35.90 -9.25 8.09
CA GLU A 64 -34.67 -9.28 8.88
C GLU A 64 -34.12 -10.70 9.05
N ILE A 65 -32.86 -10.78 9.48
CA ILE A 65 -32.15 -12.01 9.81
C ILE A 65 -31.97 -12.05 11.33
N THR A 66 -32.43 -13.12 11.96
CA THR A 66 -32.32 -13.32 13.41
C THR A 66 -31.38 -14.47 13.71
N ILE A 67 -30.41 -14.22 14.57
CA ILE A 67 -29.41 -15.19 15.00
C ILE A 67 -29.51 -15.34 16.52
N THR A 68 -29.65 -16.58 16.98
CA THR A 68 -29.75 -16.90 18.41
C THR A 68 -28.66 -17.89 18.80
N THR A 69 -28.01 -17.63 19.92
CA THR A 69 -26.95 -18.49 20.46
C THR A 69 -27.38 -19.14 21.78
N ASP A 70 -27.06 -20.42 21.97
CA ASP A 70 -27.37 -21.16 23.20
C ASP A 70 -26.20 -22.06 23.60
N GLU A 71 -25.38 -21.58 24.54
CA GLU A 71 -24.24 -22.32 25.08
C GLU A 71 -24.64 -23.59 25.85
N ALA A 72 -25.81 -23.59 26.49
CA ALA A 72 -26.26 -24.73 27.29
C ALA A 72 -26.74 -25.88 26.40
N ALA A 73 -27.47 -25.56 25.33
CA ALA A 73 -27.89 -26.53 24.32
C ALA A 73 -26.77 -26.86 23.33
N GLY A 74 -25.72 -26.04 23.24
CA GLY A 74 -24.67 -26.18 22.23
C GLY A 74 -25.19 -25.92 20.82
N THR A 75 -26.06 -24.92 20.66
CA THR A 75 -26.71 -24.64 19.37
C THR A 75 -26.53 -23.20 18.92
N ILE A 76 -26.55 -23.02 17.61
CA ILE A 76 -26.73 -21.73 16.95
C ILE A 76 -27.93 -21.84 16.01
N THR A 77 -28.81 -20.85 16.03
CA THR A 77 -29.98 -20.78 15.16
C THR A 77 -29.88 -19.55 14.27
N ILE A 78 -30.07 -19.71 12.97
CA ILE A 78 -30.14 -18.62 11.98
C ILE A 78 -31.52 -18.68 11.32
N ALA A 79 -32.29 -17.60 11.43
CA ALA A 79 -33.63 -17.50 10.89
C ALA A 79 -33.80 -16.27 9.99
N ASP A 80 -34.63 -16.40 8.97
CA ASP A 80 -35.02 -15.32 8.06
C ASP A 80 -36.52 -15.37 7.79
N ALA A 81 -37.12 -14.21 7.53
CA ALA A 81 -38.52 -14.08 7.11
C ALA A 81 -38.67 -14.00 5.57
N GLY A 82 -37.76 -14.64 4.83
CA GLY A 82 -37.68 -14.60 3.38
C GLY A 82 -38.72 -15.48 2.68
N ILE A 83 -38.41 -15.88 1.45
CA ILE A 83 -39.37 -16.55 0.56
C ILE A 83 -39.73 -18.00 1.00
N GLY A 84 -38.90 -18.62 1.83
CA GLY A 84 -39.05 -20.02 2.27
C GLY A 84 -38.88 -21.03 1.13
N MET A 85 -39.10 -22.31 1.44
CA MET A 85 -38.98 -23.42 0.47
C MET A 85 -40.18 -24.36 0.58
N THR A 86 -40.61 -24.87 -0.58
CA THR A 86 -41.56 -25.99 -0.70
C THR A 86 -40.84 -27.33 -0.53
N ARG A 87 -41.60 -28.43 -0.39
CA ARG A 87 -41.03 -29.79 -0.32
C ARG A 87 -40.18 -30.13 -1.54
N ALA A 88 -40.63 -29.75 -2.73
CA ALA A 88 -39.88 -29.95 -3.97
C ALA A 88 -38.56 -29.16 -3.95
N GLU A 89 -38.60 -27.90 -3.51
CA GLU A 89 -37.41 -27.05 -3.40
C GLU A 89 -36.45 -27.53 -2.31
N LEU A 90 -36.91 -28.15 -1.22
CA LEU A 90 -36.03 -28.79 -0.24
C LEU A 90 -35.23 -29.94 -0.87
N VAL A 91 -35.90 -30.80 -1.64
CA VAL A 91 -35.27 -31.92 -2.36
C VAL A 91 -34.30 -31.40 -3.42
N GLU A 92 -34.70 -30.38 -4.18
CA GLU A 92 -33.92 -29.85 -5.30
C GLU A 92 -32.76 -28.95 -4.84
N ASN A 93 -32.97 -28.06 -3.87
CA ASN A 93 -31.98 -27.06 -3.46
C ASN A 93 -31.07 -27.52 -2.31
N LEU A 94 -31.61 -28.26 -1.32
CA LEU A 94 -30.81 -28.76 -0.19
C LEU A 94 -30.44 -30.24 -0.35
N GLY A 95 -31.22 -30.99 -1.12
CA GLY A 95 -30.96 -32.40 -1.40
C GLY A 95 -30.01 -32.65 -2.59
N THR A 96 -29.74 -31.64 -3.42
CA THR A 96 -28.84 -31.76 -4.58
C THR A 96 -27.62 -30.85 -4.43
N ILE A 97 -26.43 -31.46 -4.40
CA ILE A 97 -25.17 -30.71 -4.28
C ILE A 97 -24.90 -29.95 -5.59
N ALA A 98 -24.39 -28.72 -5.47
CA ALA A 98 -24.09 -27.82 -6.59
C ALA A 98 -25.32 -27.32 -7.37
N HIS A 99 -26.49 -27.32 -6.73
CA HIS A 99 -27.71 -26.69 -7.25
C HIS A 99 -28.04 -25.39 -6.48
N SER A 100 -28.38 -24.31 -7.19
CA SER A 100 -28.68 -23.01 -6.58
C SER A 100 -29.98 -22.41 -7.09
N GLY A 101 -31.01 -22.40 -6.24
CA GLY A 101 -32.27 -21.72 -6.51
C GLY A 101 -32.13 -20.20 -6.71
N SER A 102 -31.13 -19.54 -6.12
CA SER A 102 -30.83 -18.11 -6.37
C SER A 102 -30.43 -17.86 -7.81
N LYS A 103 -29.59 -18.73 -8.39
CA LYS A 103 -29.20 -18.66 -9.79
C LYS A 103 -30.39 -18.87 -10.74
N ALA A 104 -31.24 -19.85 -10.43
CA ALA A 104 -32.46 -20.11 -11.21
C ALA A 104 -33.43 -18.92 -11.19
N PHE A 105 -33.63 -18.32 -10.00
CA PHE A 105 -34.48 -17.14 -9.83
C PHE A 105 -33.95 -15.92 -10.60
N ALA A 106 -32.64 -15.64 -10.52
CA ALA A 106 -32.01 -14.56 -11.29
C ALA A 106 -32.22 -14.72 -12.80
N ALA A 107 -32.05 -15.95 -13.31
CA ALA A 107 -32.28 -16.27 -14.71
C ALA A 107 -33.75 -16.04 -15.12
N ALA A 108 -34.70 -16.45 -14.27
CA ALA A 108 -36.13 -16.24 -14.49
C ALA A 108 -36.48 -14.74 -14.57
N LEU A 109 -35.98 -13.92 -13.65
CA LEU A 109 -36.19 -12.46 -13.66
C LEU A 109 -35.64 -11.79 -14.91
N LYS A 110 -34.43 -12.18 -15.33
CA LYS A 110 -33.80 -11.68 -16.56
C LYS A 110 -34.65 -12.02 -17.79
N ASN A 111 -35.13 -13.27 -17.88
CA ASN A 111 -35.99 -13.72 -18.97
C ASN A 111 -37.37 -13.03 -18.98
N ALA A 112 -37.87 -12.63 -17.81
CA ALA A 112 -39.14 -11.94 -17.66
C ALA A 112 -39.09 -10.42 -17.97
N GLY A 113 -37.93 -9.88 -18.36
CA GLY A 113 -37.75 -8.44 -18.62
C GLY A 113 -37.91 -7.55 -17.38
N LYS A 114 -37.97 -8.14 -16.18
CA LYS A 114 -38.08 -7.49 -14.88
C LYS A 114 -36.73 -7.43 -14.15
N GLY A 115 -35.64 -7.47 -14.91
CA GLY A 115 -34.26 -7.38 -14.40
C GLY A 115 -33.93 -5.96 -13.97
N GLY A 116 -34.46 -5.51 -12.84
CA GLY A 116 -33.77 -4.49 -12.04
C GLY A 116 -32.50 -5.10 -11.40
N ASP A 117 -31.72 -4.27 -10.71
CA ASP A 117 -30.51 -4.60 -9.92
C ASP A 117 -30.74 -5.68 -8.83
N ALA A 118 -31.16 -6.88 -9.22
CA ALA A 118 -31.27 -8.02 -8.32
C ALA A 118 -29.87 -8.54 -8.01
N SER A 119 -29.22 -7.91 -7.03
CA SER A 119 -27.87 -8.24 -6.57
C SER A 119 -27.87 -9.50 -5.71
N LEU A 120 -28.26 -10.65 -6.27
CA LEU A 120 -28.18 -11.93 -5.56
C LEU A 120 -26.71 -12.36 -5.41
N ILE A 121 -26.40 -12.89 -4.23
CA ILE A 121 -25.06 -13.25 -3.78
C ILE A 121 -24.78 -14.72 -4.15
N GLY A 122 -25.70 -15.65 -3.88
CA GLY A 122 -25.53 -17.10 -4.05
C GLY A 122 -25.53 -17.57 -5.52
N GLN A 123 -24.48 -18.29 -5.94
CA GLN A 123 -24.35 -18.81 -7.32
C GLN A 123 -23.94 -20.29 -7.46
N PHE A 124 -23.25 -20.85 -6.46
CA PHE A 124 -22.61 -22.17 -6.58
C PHE A 124 -23.44 -23.35 -6.05
N GLY A 125 -24.34 -23.12 -5.10
CA GLY A 125 -25.17 -24.20 -4.55
C GLY A 125 -24.44 -25.17 -3.61
N VAL A 126 -23.37 -24.70 -2.95
CA VAL A 126 -22.60 -25.50 -1.98
C VAL A 126 -22.46 -24.85 -0.60
N GLY A 127 -22.76 -23.55 -0.48
CA GLY A 127 -22.57 -22.78 0.76
C GLY A 127 -23.34 -23.31 1.96
N PHE A 128 -24.55 -23.86 1.76
CA PHE A 128 -25.33 -24.46 2.86
C PHE A 128 -24.59 -25.59 3.59
N TYR A 129 -23.87 -26.44 2.85
CA TYR A 129 -23.20 -27.60 3.43
C TYR A 129 -21.98 -27.25 4.28
N SER A 130 -21.51 -25.99 4.23
CA SER A 130 -20.46 -25.52 5.13
C SER A 130 -20.90 -25.55 6.60
N ALA A 131 -22.21 -25.60 6.89
CA ALA A 131 -22.74 -25.82 8.24
C ALA A 131 -22.23 -27.13 8.86
N PHE A 132 -22.04 -28.19 8.08
CA PHE A 132 -21.55 -29.49 8.57
C PHE A 132 -20.06 -29.50 8.95
N MET A 133 -19.33 -28.41 8.69
CA MET A 133 -17.98 -28.22 9.25
C MET A 133 -18.04 -28.17 10.78
N VAL A 134 -19.10 -27.55 11.31
CA VAL A 134 -19.28 -27.28 12.75
C VAL A 134 -20.44 -28.05 13.38
N ALA A 135 -21.32 -28.67 12.57
CA ALA A 135 -22.55 -29.31 13.04
C ALA A 135 -22.45 -30.84 13.13
N ASP A 136 -23.01 -31.42 14.20
CA ASP A 136 -23.38 -32.84 14.27
C ASP A 136 -24.74 -33.10 13.59
N GLU A 137 -25.65 -32.13 13.68
CA GLU A 137 -26.99 -32.19 13.10
C GLU A 137 -27.43 -30.79 12.65
N VAL A 138 -28.07 -30.71 11.48
CA VAL A 138 -28.69 -29.49 10.97
C VAL A 138 -30.16 -29.77 10.72
N LYS A 139 -31.03 -28.91 11.29
CA LYS A 139 -32.47 -28.90 11.03
C LYS A 139 -32.86 -27.61 10.35
N VAL A 140 -33.54 -27.70 9.21
CA VAL A 140 -34.06 -26.55 8.46
C VAL A 140 -35.58 -26.60 8.52
N TYR A 141 -36.15 -25.74 9.33
CA TYR A 141 -37.59 -25.51 9.33
C TYR A 141 -37.93 -24.47 8.28
N THR A 142 -38.98 -24.69 7.49
CA THR A 142 -39.37 -23.73 6.46
C THR A 142 -40.87 -23.75 6.19
N HIS A 143 -41.38 -22.59 5.80
CA HIS A 143 -42.70 -22.43 5.19
C HIS A 143 -42.59 -21.42 4.05
N SER A 144 -43.14 -21.76 2.88
CA SER A 144 -43.13 -20.90 1.71
C SER A 144 -43.91 -19.60 1.94
N TRP A 145 -43.62 -18.55 1.18
CA TRP A 145 -44.45 -17.33 1.16
C TRP A 145 -45.91 -17.57 0.74
N ARG A 146 -46.21 -18.72 0.12
CA ARG A 146 -47.56 -19.10 -0.31
C ARG A 146 -48.40 -19.58 0.87
N ASN A 147 -49.65 -19.13 0.94
CA ASN A 147 -50.58 -19.51 2.01
C ASN A 147 -50.95 -21.00 2.04
N ASP A 148 -50.87 -21.69 0.90
CA ASP A 148 -51.13 -23.13 0.75
C ASP A 148 -49.87 -23.98 0.89
N GLY A 149 -48.76 -23.39 1.35
CA GLY A 149 -47.49 -24.07 1.58
C GLY A 149 -47.58 -25.10 2.72
N GLU A 150 -46.77 -26.15 2.62
CA GLU A 150 -46.55 -27.07 3.73
C GLU A 150 -45.60 -26.42 4.77
N HIS A 151 -45.80 -26.73 6.05
CA HIS A 151 -44.83 -26.41 7.09
C HIS A 151 -43.90 -27.61 7.29
N LEU A 152 -42.61 -27.43 7.01
CA LEU A 152 -41.67 -28.54 6.82
C LEU A 152 -40.45 -28.42 7.73
N CYS A 153 -39.90 -29.57 8.12
CA CYS A 153 -38.58 -29.69 8.74
C CYS A 153 -37.72 -30.67 7.95
N TRP A 154 -36.62 -30.17 7.40
CA TRP A 154 -35.57 -30.99 6.80
C TRP A 154 -34.50 -31.28 7.86
N THR A 155 -34.08 -32.55 8.03
CA THR A 155 -33.06 -32.94 9.01
C THR A 155 -31.94 -33.76 8.35
N SER A 156 -30.68 -33.44 8.67
CA SER A 156 -29.52 -34.24 8.25
C SER A 156 -28.34 -34.11 9.21
N THR A 157 -27.49 -35.13 9.21
CA THR A 157 -26.19 -35.17 9.91
C THR A 157 -25.00 -34.99 8.97
N GLY A 158 -25.24 -34.70 7.69
CA GLY A 158 -24.18 -34.59 6.68
C GLY A 158 -23.59 -35.94 6.24
N ALA A 159 -24.17 -37.07 6.67
CA ALA A 159 -23.69 -38.42 6.36
C ALA A 159 -24.14 -38.97 4.99
N GLY A 160 -24.77 -38.13 4.15
CA GLY A 160 -25.24 -38.49 2.80
C GLY A 160 -26.75 -38.77 2.66
N THR A 161 -27.53 -38.63 3.74
CA THR A 161 -28.99 -38.77 3.72
C THR A 161 -29.67 -37.65 4.52
N TYR A 162 -30.95 -37.41 4.25
CA TYR A 162 -31.78 -36.46 4.99
C TYR A 162 -33.24 -36.94 5.07
N THR A 163 -34.03 -36.37 5.99
CA THR A 163 -35.49 -36.59 6.10
C THR A 163 -36.25 -35.28 5.96
N ILE A 164 -37.52 -35.35 5.57
CA ILE A 164 -38.44 -34.20 5.51
C ILE A 164 -39.75 -34.57 6.21
N ASP A 165 -40.00 -33.94 7.35
CA ASP A 165 -41.18 -34.14 8.20
C ASP A 165 -42.07 -32.89 8.23
N GLU A 166 -43.31 -33.04 8.67
CA GLU A 166 -44.20 -31.90 8.94
C GLU A 166 -43.76 -31.18 10.22
N ALA A 167 -43.79 -29.85 10.20
CA ALA A 167 -43.44 -29.00 11.33
C ALA A 167 -44.49 -27.90 11.52
N PRO A 168 -45.61 -28.20 12.19
CA PRO A 168 -46.73 -27.27 12.35
C PRO A 168 -46.29 -25.90 12.88
N ASP A 169 -47.02 -24.86 12.48
CA ASP A 169 -46.86 -23.48 12.93
C ASP A 169 -45.52 -22.81 12.57
N GLN A 170 -44.75 -23.38 11.64
CA GLN A 170 -43.53 -22.75 11.15
C GLN A 170 -43.85 -21.43 10.42
N ALA A 171 -43.20 -20.35 10.84
CA ALA A 171 -43.31 -19.03 10.22
C ALA A 171 -42.71 -18.99 8.80
N ARG A 172 -43.10 -17.97 8.01
CA ARG A 172 -42.57 -17.73 6.66
C ARG A 172 -41.04 -17.66 6.68
N GLY A 173 -40.40 -18.27 5.68
CA GLY A 173 -38.95 -18.20 5.49
C GLY A 173 -38.28 -19.48 5.96
N CYS A 174 -37.09 -19.35 6.54
CA CYS A 174 -36.32 -20.50 7.04
C CYS A 174 -35.83 -20.25 8.48
N LYS A 175 -35.75 -21.33 9.27
CA LYS A 175 -35.09 -21.37 10.57
C LYS A 175 -34.15 -22.57 10.58
N ILE A 176 -32.85 -22.30 10.53
CA ILE A 176 -31.78 -23.28 10.50
C ILE A 176 -31.24 -23.43 11.92
N VAL A 177 -31.48 -24.59 12.54
CA VAL A 177 -30.98 -24.95 13.86
C VAL A 177 -29.79 -25.87 13.68
N ILE A 178 -28.65 -25.47 14.23
CA ILE A 178 -27.38 -26.20 14.11
C ILE A 178 -26.99 -26.70 15.50
N THR A 179 -26.96 -28.02 15.65
CA THR A 179 -26.38 -28.69 16.82
C THR A 179 -24.87 -28.77 16.60
N LEU A 180 -24.11 -28.01 17.39
CA LEU A 180 -22.67 -27.88 17.20
C LEU A 180 -21.92 -29.10 17.74
N LYS A 181 -20.84 -29.45 17.05
CA LYS A 181 -19.84 -30.41 17.52
C LYS A 181 -19.19 -29.92 18.80
N GLU A 182 -18.69 -30.85 19.61
CA GLU A 182 -17.98 -30.53 20.86
C GLU A 182 -16.80 -29.55 20.66
N ASP A 183 -16.06 -29.68 19.56
CA ASP A 183 -14.91 -28.84 19.23
C ASP A 183 -15.27 -27.54 18.47
N ALA A 184 -16.56 -27.25 18.32
CA ALA A 184 -17.10 -26.07 17.65
C ALA A 184 -18.08 -25.28 18.54
N LYS A 185 -18.18 -25.60 19.84
CA LYS A 185 -19.06 -24.91 20.80
C LYS A 185 -18.79 -23.42 20.97
N GLU A 186 -17.63 -22.93 20.54
CA GLU A 186 -17.32 -21.49 20.51
C GLU A 186 -18.33 -20.68 19.70
N PHE A 187 -19.00 -21.28 18.71
CA PHE A 187 -20.05 -20.63 17.90
C PHE A 187 -21.42 -20.57 18.59
N ALA A 188 -21.58 -21.19 19.76
CA ALA A 188 -22.73 -20.98 20.64
C ALA A 188 -22.56 -19.74 21.54
N ASN A 189 -21.44 -19.02 21.44
CA ASN A 189 -21.19 -17.80 22.20
C ASN A 189 -21.48 -16.55 21.36
N ALA A 190 -22.32 -15.66 21.88
CA ALA A 190 -22.72 -14.42 21.21
C ALA A 190 -21.54 -13.51 20.81
N SER A 191 -20.47 -13.43 21.63
CA SER A 191 -19.32 -12.57 21.32
C SER A 191 -18.51 -13.08 20.12
N THR A 192 -18.36 -14.40 19.99
CA THR A 192 -17.74 -15.05 18.82
C THR A 192 -18.57 -14.76 17.57
N VAL A 193 -19.88 -15.02 17.62
CA VAL A 193 -20.78 -14.79 16.48
C VAL A 193 -20.79 -13.32 16.08
N ARG A 194 -20.82 -12.39 17.04
CA ARG A 194 -20.73 -10.95 16.78
C ARG A 194 -19.46 -10.58 16.02
N ARG A 195 -18.29 -11.11 16.42
CA ARG A 195 -17.02 -10.88 15.72
C ARG A 195 -17.09 -11.33 14.27
N VAL A 196 -17.65 -12.52 14.02
CA VAL A 196 -17.80 -13.08 12.66
C VAL A 196 -18.75 -12.23 11.82
N LEU A 197 -19.90 -11.83 12.38
CA LEU A 197 -20.86 -10.96 11.68
C LEU A 197 -20.26 -9.60 11.33
N SER A 198 -19.53 -8.99 12.26
CA SER A 198 -18.83 -7.71 12.02
C SER A 198 -17.76 -7.83 10.94
N LYS A 199 -17.12 -9.00 10.82
CA LYS A 199 -16.09 -9.25 9.80
C LYS A 199 -16.69 -9.43 8.40
N TYR A 200 -17.72 -10.25 8.24
CA TYR A 200 -18.19 -10.65 6.90
C TYR A 200 -19.53 -10.06 6.48
N SER A 201 -20.42 -9.79 7.42
CA SER A 201 -21.84 -9.54 7.17
C SER A 201 -22.30 -8.14 7.58
N ASN A 202 -21.38 -7.27 7.95
CA ASN A 202 -21.67 -5.93 8.46
C ASN A 202 -22.41 -5.04 7.44
N PHE A 203 -22.30 -5.33 6.15
CA PHE A 203 -22.91 -4.55 5.07
C PHE A 203 -24.02 -5.29 4.31
N VAL A 204 -24.48 -6.41 4.85
CA VAL A 204 -25.67 -7.11 4.35
C VAL A 204 -26.87 -6.15 4.39
N GLY A 205 -27.64 -6.13 3.30
CA GLY A 205 -28.70 -5.13 3.07
C GLY A 205 -29.95 -5.25 3.96
N PHE A 206 -30.01 -6.24 4.86
CA PHE A 206 -31.11 -6.47 5.78
C PHE A 206 -30.64 -6.40 7.24
N PRO A 207 -31.46 -5.95 8.20
CA PRO A 207 -31.09 -5.96 9.62
C PRO A 207 -30.71 -7.36 10.09
N ILE A 208 -29.63 -7.45 10.87
CA ILE A 208 -29.17 -8.67 11.52
C ILE A 208 -29.29 -8.49 13.03
N GLN A 209 -30.19 -9.24 13.65
CA GLN A 209 -30.38 -9.31 15.09
C GLN A 209 -29.60 -10.48 15.66
N LEU A 210 -28.73 -10.25 16.64
CA LEU A 210 -28.05 -11.28 17.42
C LEU A 210 -28.55 -11.23 18.86
N ASP A 211 -29.25 -12.28 19.30
CA ASP A 211 -29.84 -12.37 20.64
C ASP A 211 -30.69 -11.13 21.03
N GLY A 212 -31.38 -10.56 20.03
CA GLY A 212 -32.24 -9.38 20.17
C GLY A 212 -31.54 -8.03 19.97
N GLU A 213 -30.25 -8.00 19.69
CA GLU A 213 -29.49 -6.78 19.42
C GLU A 213 -29.06 -6.67 17.95
N ARG A 214 -29.30 -5.49 17.34
CA ARG A 214 -28.86 -5.24 15.96
C ARG A 214 -27.33 -5.12 15.86
N VAL A 215 -26.72 -5.91 14.99
CA VAL A 215 -25.25 -5.94 14.82
C VAL A 215 -24.76 -5.10 13.64
N ASN A 216 -25.43 -5.15 12.49
CA ASN A 216 -25.05 -4.37 11.31
C ASN A 216 -25.62 -2.95 11.35
N THR A 217 -24.85 -2.02 11.89
CA THR A 217 -25.23 -0.60 12.04
C THR A 217 -24.49 0.33 11.09
N VAL A 218 -23.40 -0.12 10.47
CA VAL A 218 -22.60 0.69 9.55
C VAL A 218 -23.11 0.50 8.13
N GLU A 219 -23.45 1.60 7.46
CA GLU A 219 -23.94 1.55 6.09
C GLU A 219 -22.78 1.45 5.08
N ALA A 220 -23.06 0.83 3.93
CA ALA A 220 -22.12 0.74 2.81
C ALA A 220 -22.00 2.08 2.07
N ILE A 221 -21.42 3.09 2.73
CA ILE A 221 -21.39 4.48 2.25
C ILE A 221 -20.58 4.68 0.95
N TRP A 222 -19.73 3.72 0.57
CA TRP A 222 -18.99 3.73 -0.71
C TRP A 222 -19.88 3.48 -1.94
N LEU A 223 -21.13 3.03 -1.72
CA LEU A 223 -22.13 2.85 -2.78
C LEU A 223 -23.09 4.04 -2.87
N LYS A 224 -23.08 4.93 -1.88
CA LYS A 224 -23.90 6.15 -1.88
C LYS A 224 -23.27 7.21 -2.77
N SER A 225 -24.08 8.15 -3.25
CA SER A 225 -23.55 9.34 -3.91
C SER A 225 -22.73 10.17 -2.91
N LYS A 226 -21.66 10.81 -3.38
CA LYS A 226 -20.77 11.62 -2.52
C LYS A 226 -21.52 12.71 -1.76
N ASP A 227 -22.52 13.31 -2.41
CA ASP A 227 -23.30 14.44 -1.88
C ASP A 227 -24.32 14.02 -0.82
N SER A 228 -24.60 12.72 -0.73
CA SER A 228 -25.52 12.13 0.26
C SER A 228 -24.83 11.58 1.51
N VAL A 229 -23.51 11.72 1.62
CA VAL A 229 -22.72 11.21 2.76
C VAL A 229 -22.11 12.39 3.52
N THR A 230 -22.36 12.46 4.83
CA THR A 230 -21.81 13.53 5.67
C THR A 230 -20.36 13.25 6.09
N GLU A 231 -19.65 14.28 6.55
CA GLU A 231 -18.28 14.13 7.07
C GLU A 231 -18.23 13.21 8.29
N GLU A 232 -19.25 13.26 9.16
CA GLU A 232 -19.37 12.38 10.33
C GLU A 232 -19.55 10.92 9.93
N GLU A 233 -20.33 10.63 8.88
CA GLU A 233 -20.47 9.28 8.34
C GLU A 233 -19.14 8.77 7.78
N TYR A 234 -18.38 9.62 7.06
CA TYR A 234 -17.06 9.24 6.57
C TYR A 234 -16.06 9.00 7.70
N GLU A 235 -16.01 9.86 8.72
CA GLU A 235 -15.13 9.68 9.88
C GLU A 235 -15.49 8.41 10.66
N ALA A 236 -16.78 8.16 10.90
CA ALA A 236 -17.24 6.95 11.57
C ALA A 236 -16.85 5.69 10.79
N PHE A 237 -17.04 5.71 9.47
CA PHE A 237 -16.66 4.62 8.59
C PHE A 237 -15.14 4.41 8.55
N TYR A 238 -14.34 5.48 8.50
CA TYR A 238 -12.88 5.40 8.58
C TYR A 238 -12.43 4.73 9.88
N LYS A 239 -12.95 5.16 11.03
CA LYS A 239 -12.62 4.56 12.34
C LYS A 239 -13.00 3.08 12.40
N PHE A 240 -14.14 2.72 11.82
CA PHE A 240 -14.57 1.34 11.69
C PHE A 240 -13.62 0.51 10.81
N ALA A 241 -13.38 0.94 9.56
CA ALA A 241 -12.66 0.17 8.56
C ALA A 241 -11.15 0.11 8.82
N ALA A 242 -10.56 1.17 9.39
CA ALA A 242 -9.13 1.26 9.68
C ALA A 242 -8.77 0.87 11.12
N HIS A 243 -9.77 0.58 11.98
CA HIS A 243 -9.60 0.49 13.44
C HIS A 243 -8.86 1.70 14.02
N ALA A 244 -9.12 2.87 13.43
CA ALA A 244 -8.38 4.10 13.70
C ALA A 244 -8.95 4.87 14.90
N PHE A 245 -8.06 5.51 15.65
CA PHE A 245 -8.43 6.46 16.70
C PHE A 245 -8.37 7.92 16.20
N ASP A 246 -7.65 8.17 15.13
CA ASP A 246 -7.46 9.48 14.52
C ASP A 246 -8.56 9.80 13.49
N LYS A 247 -8.35 10.87 12.71
CA LYS A 247 -9.17 11.26 11.57
C LYS A 247 -8.38 11.06 10.27
N PRO A 248 -9.05 10.94 9.11
CA PRO A 248 -8.33 10.84 7.85
C PRO A 248 -7.81 12.22 7.40
N SER A 249 -6.54 12.30 6.97
CA SER A 249 -5.97 13.49 6.31
C SER A 249 -6.66 13.77 4.97
N TYR A 250 -6.88 12.70 4.20
CA TYR A 250 -7.50 12.74 2.89
C TYR A 250 -8.49 11.60 2.73
N ARG A 251 -9.50 11.86 1.89
CA ARG A 251 -10.50 10.89 1.49
C ARG A 251 -10.61 10.90 -0.04
N LEU A 252 -10.57 9.71 -0.63
CA LEU A 252 -10.87 9.48 -2.03
C LEU A 252 -12.07 8.54 -2.14
N HIS A 253 -13.25 9.11 -2.40
CA HIS A 253 -14.45 8.39 -2.77
C HIS A 253 -14.61 8.45 -4.29
N PHE A 254 -14.79 7.34 -5.00
CA PHE A 254 -15.14 7.36 -6.43
C PHE A 254 -15.86 6.09 -6.90
N GLN A 255 -16.53 6.25 -8.03
CA GLN A 255 -17.12 5.15 -8.81
C GLN A 255 -16.53 5.16 -10.23
N ALA A 256 -16.44 4.00 -10.86
CA ALA A 256 -16.02 3.83 -12.25
C ALA A 256 -16.67 2.58 -12.85
N ASP A 257 -17.18 2.68 -14.08
CA ASP A 257 -17.84 1.55 -14.76
C ASP A 257 -16.96 0.90 -15.85
N ALA A 258 -15.80 1.49 -16.16
CA ALA A 258 -14.87 1.01 -17.18
C ALA A 258 -13.40 1.27 -16.78
N PRO A 259 -12.47 0.34 -17.05
CA PRO A 259 -12.66 -0.97 -17.70
C PRO A 259 -13.24 -2.07 -16.78
N LEU A 260 -13.48 -1.74 -15.51
CA LEU A 260 -14.10 -2.60 -14.49
C LEU A 260 -15.08 -1.73 -13.69
N VAL A 261 -16.13 -2.34 -13.15
CA VAL A 261 -17.02 -1.69 -12.18
C VAL A 261 -16.32 -1.62 -10.83
N ILE A 262 -16.07 -0.41 -10.34
CA ILE A 262 -15.32 -0.11 -9.12
C ILE A 262 -16.09 0.92 -8.31
N ASN A 263 -16.42 0.57 -7.08
CA ASN A 263 -16.85 1.50 -6.04
C ASN A 263 -15.76 1.52 -4.96
N ALA A 264 -15.07 2.64 -4.79
CA ALA A 264 -13.94 2.74 -3.88
C ALA A 264 -14.12 3.91 -2.91
N LEU A 265 -13.83 3.63 -1.63
CA LEU A 265 -13.73 4.63 -0.59
C LEU A 265 -12.44 4.40 0.18
N LEU A 266 -11.47 5.26 -0.09
CA LEU A 266 -10.12 5.18 0.46
C LEU A 266 -9.85 6.38 1.35
N PHE A 267 -9.07 6.13 2.40
CA PHE A 267 -8.65 7.11 3.39
C PHE A 267 -7.15 7.04 3.58
N LEU A 268 -6.57 8.20 3.80
CA LEU A 268 -5.17 8.34 4.19
C LEU A 268 -5.15 8.82 5.64
N PRO A 269 -4.52 8.07 6.55
CA PRO A 269 -4.54 8.38 7.98
C PRO A 269 -3.85 9.73 8.27
N GLU A 270 -4.13 10.30 9.44
CA GLU A 270 -3.41 11.47 9.96
C GLU A 270 -2.09 11.08 10.61
N GLN A 271 -2.06 9.90 11.23
CA GLN A 271 -0.89 9.37 11.93
C GLN A 271 -0.25 8.21 11.16
N ASN A 272 1.08 8.17 11.16
CA ASN A 272 1.84 7.05 10.62
C ASN A 272 2.44 6.23 11.78
N MET A 273 1.95 5.00 11.97
CA MET A 273 2.41 4.13 13.06
C MET A 273 3.86 3.63 12.86
N GLU A 274 4.36 3.55 11.62
CA GLU A 274 5.73 3.14 11.34
C GLU A 274 6.76 4.15 11.86
N LEU A 275 6.42 5.45 11.89
CA LEU A 275 7.29 6.50 12.45
C LEU A 275 7.52 6.33 13.96
N PHE A 276 6.60 5.68 14.67
CA PHE A 276 6.72 5.39 16.09
C PHE A 276 7.42 4.06 16.38
N GLY A 277 8.00 3.41 15.36
CA GLY A 277 8.75 2.16 15.51
C GLY A 277 7.87 0.91 15.69
N MET A 278 6.58 0.98 15.39
CA MET A 278 5.63 -0.14 15.56
C MET A 278 5.71 -1.22 14.46
N GLY A 279 6.85 -1.32 13.77
CA GLY A 279 7.04 -2.24 12.66
C GLY A 279 6.33 -1.81 11.37
N GLN A 280 6.35 -2.69 10.37
CA GLN A 280 5.70 -2.45 9.08
C GLN A 280 4.17 -2.59 9.22
N MET A 281 3.43 -1.65 8.63
CA MET A 281 1.96 -1.69 8.63
C MET A 281 1.44 -2.75 7.66
N GLU A 282 0.38 -3.44 8.07
CA GLU A 282 -0.39 -4.30 7.16
C GLU A 282 -1.22 -3.45 6.17
N PRO A 283 -1.39 -3.89 4.91
CA PRO A 283 -2.30 -3.26 3.95
C PRO A 283 -3.71 -3.13 4.53
N GLY A 284 -4.36 -1.97 4.46
CA GLY A 284 -5.66 -1.78 5.11
C GLY A 284 -6.84 -1.55 4.18
N VAL A 285 -6.76 -2.02 2.94
CA VAL A 285 -7.86 -1.91 1.97
C VAL A 285 -8.50 -3.27 1.75
N GLY A 286 -9.73 -3.42 2.22
CA GLY A 286 -10.51 -4.64 2.03
C GLY A 286 -11.14 -4.72 0.64
N LEU A 287 -11.19 -5.93 0.08
CA LEU A 287 -11.86 -6.23 -1.20
C LEU A 287 -13.25 -6.81 -0.94
N TYR A 288 -14.25 -6.16 -1.53
CA TYR A 288 -15.66 -6.53 -1.45
C TYR A 288 -16.19 -6.89 -2.84
N CYS A 289 -17.21 -7.74 -2.84
CA CYS A 289 -18.05 -8.01 -4.00
C CYS A 289 -19.51 -7.94 -3.55
N LYS A 290 -20.27 -6.97 -4.07
CA LYS A 290 -21.69 -6.78 -3.72
C LYS A 290 -21.88 -6.65 -2.21
N LYS A 291 -21.10 -5.79 -1.56
CA LYS A 291 -21.10 -5.57 -0.09
C LYS A 291 -20.62 -6.75 0.77
N VAL A 292 -20.24 -7.89 0.18
CA VAL A 292 -19.68 -9.02 0.92
C VAL A 292 -18.17 -8.93 0.93
N LEU A 293 -17.56 -8.99 2.12
CA LEU A 293 -16.10 -9.03 2.26
C LEU A 293 -15.57 -10.34 1.68
N ILE A 294 -14.68 -10.23 0.68
CA ILE A 294 -13.99 -11.36 0.07
C ILE A 294 -12.66 -11.60 0.77
N ASP A 295 -11.85 -10.54 0.87
CA ASP A 295 -10.54 -10.60 1.52
C ASP A 295 -10.28 -9.26 2.23
N PRO A 296 -10.00 -9.26 3.55
CA PRO A 296 -9.63 -8.04 4.27
C PRO A 296 -8.23 -7.50 3.91
N HIS A 297 -7.32 -8.36 3.43
CA HIS A 297 -5.93 -8.03 3.10
C HIS A 297 -5.52 -8.65 1.76
N PRO A 298 -6.23 -8.33 0.67
CA PRO A 298 -6.05 -8.94 -0.64
C PRO A 298 -4.60 -8.79 -1.13
N PRO A 299 -3.86 -9.91 -1.29
CA PRO A 299 -2.46 -9.85 -1.70
C PRO A 299 -2.30 -9.14 -3.04
N LYS A 300 -1.36 -8.19 -3.11
CA LYS A 300 -1.03 -7.42 -4.33
C LYS A 300 -2.19 -6.59 -4.89
N LEU A 301 -3.25 -6.31 -4.12
CA LEU A 301 -4.29 -5.36 -4.53
C LEU A 301 -3.68 -3.97 -4.72
N LEU A 302 -2.98 -3.44 -3.72
CA LEU A 302 -2.21 -2.21 -3.86
C LEU A 302 -0.71 -2.53 -3.75
N PRO A 303 0.17 -1.73 -4.37
CA PRO A 303 1.61 -1.84 -4.16
C PRO A 303 1.99 -1.72 -2.68
N ASP A 304 3.04 -2.41 -2.24
CA ASP A 304 3.47 -2.44 -0.83
C ASP A 304 3.78 -1.06 -0.25
N TRP A 305 4.21 -0.11 -1.08
CA TRP A 305 4.43 1.27 -0.66
C TRP A 305 3.13 2.00 -0.30
N MET A 306 1.97 1.56 -0.80
CA MET A 306 0.65 2.10 -0.48
C MET A 306 -0.01 1.46 0.76
N ARG A 307 0.71 0.65 1.54
CA ARG A 307 0.17 -0.04 2.74
C ARG A 307 -0.45 0.89 3.81
N PHE A 308 -0.11 2.18 3.77
CA PHE A 308 -0.71 3.21 4.63
C PHE A 308 -2.16 3.54 4.25
N VAL A 309 -2.60 3.23 3.04
CA VAL A 309 -3.97 3.49 2.57
C VAL A 309 -4.95 2.54 3.27
N LYS A 310 -6.06 3.09 3.76
CA LYS A 310 -7.13 2.36 4.44
C LYS A 310 -8.45 2.49 3.68
N GLY A 311 -9.35 1.53 3.82
CA GLY A 311 -10.71 1.63 3.30
C GLY A 311 -11.17 0.39 2.55
N VAL A 312 -11.97 0.59 1.49
CA VAL A 312 -12.65 -0.50 0.79
C VAL A 312 -12.65 -0.29 -0.73
N ILE A 313 -12.60 -1.40 -1.45
CA ILE A 313 -12.88 -1.47 -2.89
C ILE A 313 -13.92 -2.55 -3.11
N ASP A 314 -15.05 -2.20 -3.70
CA ASP A 314 -16.15 -3.10 -4.05
C ASP A 314 -16.28 -3.18 -5.57
N SER A 315 -16.24 -4.39 -6.11
CA SER A 315 -16.33 -4.64 -7.55
C SER A 315 -17.23 -5.83 -7.83
N GLU A 316 -18.21 -5.63 -8.72
CA GLU A 316 -19.16 -6.68 -9.11
C GLU A 316 -18.60 -7.66 -10.15
N ASP A 317 -17.53 -7.26 -10.84
CA ASP A 317 -16.90 -8.02 -11.92
C ASP A 317 -15.97 -9.13 -11.41
N LEU A 318 -15.88 -9.33 -10.10
CA LEU A 318 -14.97 -10.29 -9.48
C LEU A 318 -15.45 -11.73 -9.70
N PRO A 319 -14.71 -12.58 -10.44
CA PRO A 319 -15.01 -14.00 -10.52
C PRO A 319 -14.69 -14.63 -9.15
N LEU A 320 -15.74 -14.84 -8.35
CA LEU A 320 -15.60 -15.49 -7.06
C LEU A 320 -15.22 -16.96 -7.26
N ASN A 321 -14.30 -17.45 -6.45
CA ASN A 321 -14.05 -18.89 -6.37
C ASN A 321 -15.16 -19.58 -5.56
N ILE A 322 -15.15 -20.92 -5.55
CA ILE A 322 -16.17 -21.72 -4.86
C ILE A 322 -16.19 -21.41 -3.35
N SER A 323 -15.02 -21.16 -2.73
CA SER A 323 -14.91 -20.87 -1.29
C SER A 323 -15.24 -19.43 -0.91
N ARG A 324 -15.24 -18.50 -1.87
CA ARG A 324 -15.38 -17.05 -1.70
C ARG A 324 -14.42 -16.44 -0.66
N GLU A 325 -13.32 -17.13 -0.37
CA GLU A 325 -12.27 -16.70 0.58
C GLU A 325 -11.03 -16.15 -0.15
N SER A 326 -10.89 -16.46 -1.44
CA SER A 326 -9.74 -16.01 -2.22
C SER A 326 -10.14 -15.79 -3.66
N MET A 327 -9.36 -14.98 -4.36
CA MET A 327 -9.62 -14.71 -5.77
C MET A 327 -8.96 -15.79 -6.64
N GLN A 328 -9.74 -16.38 -7.55
CA GLN A 328 -9.22 -17.33 -8.54
C GLN A 328 -8.32 -16.63 -9.58
N ASP A 329 -8.64 -15.38 -9.93
CA ASP A 329 -7.90 -14.58 -10.90
C ASP A 329 -7.12 -13.44 -10.24
N SER A 330 -5.84 -13.71 -9.95
CA SER A 330 -4.91 -12.69 -9.43
C SER A 330 -4.63 -11.54 -10.42
N ALA A 331 -4.92 -11.70 -11.72
CA ALA A 331 -4.70 -10.65 -12.71
C ALA A 331 -5.74 -9.55 -12.62
N LEU A 332 -7.01 -9.88 -12.35
CA LEU A 332 -8.07 -8.88 -12.20
C LEU A 332 -7.87 -8.05 -10.93
N VAL A 333 -7.48 -8.68 -9.80
CA VAL A 333 -7.13 -7.97 -8.56
C VAL A 333 -5.98 -6.98 -8.80
N ARG A 334 -4.94 -7.41 -9.52
CA ARG A 334 -3.83 -6.53 -9.90
C ARG A 334 -4.30 -5.38 -10.78
N LYS A 335 -5.16 -5.63 -11.78
CA LYS A 335 -5.68 -4.59 -12.68
C LYS A 335 -6.56 -3.57 -11.93
N LEU A 336 -7.38 -4.05 -10.99
CA LEU A 336 -8.17 -3.21 -10.08
C LEU A 336 -7.24 -2.30 -9.28
N GLY A 337 -6.19 -2.89 -8.70
CA GLY A 337 -5.09 -2.20 -8.05
C GLY A 337 -4.45 -1.11 -8.88
N GLU A 338 -4.02 -1.43 -10.09
CA GLU A 338 -3.37 -0.49 -11.00
C GLU A 338 -4.26 0.73 -11.32
N VAL A 339 -5.56 0.52 -11.54
CA VAL A 339 -6.52 1.62 -11.78
C VAL A 339 -6.67 2.50 -10.54
N VAL A 340 -6.82 1.88 -9.38
CA VAL A 340 -7.04 2.57 -8.10
C VAL A 340 -5.78 3.34 -7.68
N SER A 341 -4.60 2.73 -7.77
CA SER A 341 -3.31 3.35 -7.49
C SER A 341 -3.08 4.59 -8.36
N LYS A 342 -3.30 4.49 -9.69
CA LYS A 342 -3.20 5.64 -10.60
C LYS A 342 -4.14 6.77 -10.22
N ARG A 343 -5.38 6.43 -9.86
CA ARG A 343 -6.38 7.43 -9.47
C ARG A 343 -6.02 8.11 -8.15
N LEU A 344 -5.47 7.36 -7.19
CA LEU A 344 -4.99 7.88 -5.93
C LEU A 344 -3.78 8.81 -6.10
N ILE A 345 -2.78 8.41 -6.90
CA ILE A 345 -1.61 9.27 -7.18
C ILE A 345 -2.05 10.58 -7.82
N LYS A 346 -2.96 10.53 -8.81
CA LYS A 346 -3.51 11.72 -9.45
C LYS A 346 -4.29 12.60 -8.48
N PHE A 347 -5.06 11.98 -7.57
CA PHE A 347 -5.76 12.70 -6.53
C PHE A 347 -4.77 13.44 -5.61
N LEU A 348 -3.71 12.76 -5.14
CA LEU A 348 -2.69 13.38 -4.30
C LEU A 348 -1.92 14.50 -5.01
N ASP A 349 -1.65 14.35 -6.31
CA ASP A 349 -1.00 15.42 -7.11
C ASP A 349 -1.89 16.66 -7.18
N LYS A 350 -3.21 16.48 -7.28
CA LYS A 350 -4.17 17.58 -7.22
C LYS A 350 -4.22 18.22 -5.84
N GLU A 351 -4.35 17.43 -4.77
CA GLU A 351 -4.37 17.96 -3.39
C GLU A 351 -3.08 18.73 -3.06
N ALA A 352 -1.95 18.23 -3.55
CA ALA A 352 -0.65 18.90 -3.47
C ALA A 352 -0.60 20.29 -4.14
N GLN A 353 -1.41 20.50 -5.18
CA GLN A 353 -1.49 21.78 -5.91
C GLN A 353 -2.55 22.71 -5.29
N ASP A 354 -3.69 22.15 -4.85
CA ASP A 354 -4.81 22.90 -4.30
C ASP A 354 -4.54 23.40 -2.87
N ASP A 355 -3.90 22.57 -2.02
CA ASP A 355 -3.48 22.94 -0.65
C ASP A 355 -2.06 22.43 -0.35
N PRO A 356 -1.02 23.17 -0.79
CA PRO A 356 0.37 22.77 -0.61
C PRO A 356 0.79 22.61 0.86
N LYS A 357 0.22 23.41 1.76
CA LYS A 357 0.56 23.38 3.19
C LYS A 357 0.05 22.11 3.85
N LYS A 358 -1.23 21.78 3.65
CA LYS A 358 -1.81 20.52 4.15
C LYS A 358 -1.09 19.31 3.57
N PHE A 359 -0.73 19.37 2.27
CA PHE A 359 0.04 18.29 1.66
C PHE A 359 1.44 18.15 2.25
N GLN A 360 2.13 19.26 2.55
CA GLN A 360 3.45 19.22 3.20
C GLN A 360 3.38 18.58 4.60
N GLU A 361 2.38 18.93 5.41
CA GLU A 361 2.18 18.34 6.74
C GLU A 361 1.95 16.82 6.67
N PHE A 362 1.16 16.39 5.68
CA PHE A 362 0.96 14.98 5.41
C PHE A 362 2.25 14.32 4.88
N TYR A 363 2.90 14.91 3.89
CA TYR A 363 4.13 14.37 3.30
C TYR A 363 5.23 14.20 4.34
N ALA A 364 5.39 15.11 5.29
CA ALA A 364 6.38 14.98 6.36
C ALA A 364 6.21 13.68 7.18
N LYS A 365 4.98 13.16 7.31
CA LYS A 365 4.68 11.91 8.02
C LYS A 365 4.76 10.66 7.14
N PHE A 366 4.58 10.82 5.82
CA PHE A 366 4.41 9.71 4.87
C PHE A 366 5.46 9.70 3.73
N SER A 367 6.47 10.58 3.76
CA SER A 367 7.47 10.78 2.69
C SER A 367 8.14 9.47 2.27
N ARG A 368 8.48 8.62 3.25
CA ARG A 368 9.11 7.32 3.03
C ARG A 368 8.32 6.43 2.07
N PHE A 369 6.99 6.41 2.16
CA PHE A 369 6.15 5.60 1.28
C PHE A 369 6.22 6.08 -0.17
N PHE A 370 6.22 7.40 -0.40
CA PHE A 370 6.37 7.95 -1.75
C PHE A 370 7.76 7.68 -2.34
N LYS A 371 8.79 7.77 -1.51
CA LYS A 371 10.17 7.42 -1.86
C LYS A 371 10.32 5.95 -2.25
N GLU A 372 9.77 5.05 -1.43
CA GLU A 372 9.66 3.62 -1.76
C GLU A 372 8.90 3.41 -3.08
N GLY A 373 7.81 4.16 -3.31
CA GLY A 373 7.04 4.13 -4.55
C GLY A 373 7.86 4.51 -5.78
N VAL A 374 8.66 5.59 -5.74
CA VAL A 374 9.54 5.97 -6.86
C VAL A 374 10.57 4.88 -7.17
N ALA A 375 11.09 4.24 -6.13
CA ALA A 375 12.10 3.19 -6.29
C ALA A 375 11.56 1.86 -6.81
N THR A 376 10.31 1.51 -6.48
CA THR A 376 9.74 0.18 -6.70
C THR A 376 8.63 0.12 -7.75
N ASP A 377 7.86 1.19 -7.94
CA ASP A 377 6.74 1.26 -8.89
C ASP A 377 7.17 1.95 -10.19
N HIS A 378 7.85 1.19 -11.05
CA HIS A 378 8.34 1.69 -12.34
C HIS A 378 7.23 2.22 -13.26
N ALA A 379 6.01 1.67 -13.16
CA ALA A 379 4.90 2.04 -14.03
C ALA A 379 4.32 3.42 -13.69
N ASN A 380 4.40 3.82 -12.41
CA ASN A 380 3.87 5.10 -11.94
C ASN A 380 4.97 6.06 -11.45
N ARG A 381 6.25 5.69 -11.57
CA ARG A 381 7.41 6.43 -11.05
C ARG A 381 7.33 7.93 -11.28
N ASP A 382 7.14 8.36 -12.53
CA ASP A 382 7.14 9.79 -12.87
C ASP A 382 5.97 10.55 -12.23
N ALA A 383 4.83 9.88 -12.07
CA ALA A 383 3.67 10.46 -11.39
C ALA A 383 3.89 10.55 -9.88
N ILE A 384 4.53 9.55 -9.28
CA ILE A 384 4.90 9.57 -7.85
C ILE A 384 6.00 10.61 -7.59
N ALA A 385 6.96 10.77 -8.50
CA ALA A 385 8.04 11.76 -8.39
C ALA A 385 7.52 13.19 -8.25
N LYS A 386 6.35 13.52 -8.83
CA LYS A 386 5.68 14.83 -8.67
C LYS A 386 5.24 15.10 -7.22
N LEU A 387 5.02 14.05 -6.43
CA LEU A 387 4.62 14.13 -5.03
C LEU A 387 5.81 14.35 -4.09
N LEU A 388 7.04 14.16 -4.56
CA LEU A 388 8.23 14.38 -3.73
C LEU A 388 8.37 15.86 -3.37
N ARG A 389 8.83 16.10 -2.14
CA ARG A 389 9.11 17.44 -1.60
C ARG A 389 10.50 17.46 -0.99
N PHE A 390 11.24 18.52 -1.29
CA PHE A 390 12.62 18.73 -0.88
C PHE A 390 12.85 20.17 -0.43
N GLU A 391 13.74 20.39 0.51
CA GLU A 391 14.31 21.73 0.67
C GLU A 391 15.23 22.03 -0.54
N SER A 392 15.53 23.31 -0.79
CA SER A 392 16.52 23.68 -1.79
C SER A 392 17.33 24.90 -1.37
N SER A 393 18.37 25.19 -2.14
CA SER A 393 19.22 26.38 -1.96
C SER A 393 18.46 27.70 -2.12
N LEU A 394 17.23 27.69 -2.64
CA LEU A 394 16.38 28.86 -2.79
C LEU A 394 15.22 28.89 -1.78
N THR A 395 15.00 27.82 -1.00
CA THR A 395 13.97 27.79 0.05
C THR A 395 14.53 28.19 1.40
N GLU A 396 13.69 28.76 2.25
CA GLU A 396 14.00 28.91 3.67
C GLU A 396 14.03 27.54 4.38
N LYS A 397 14.61 27.49 5.57
CA LYS A 397 14.68 26.25 6.35
C LYS A 397 13.27 25.78 6.73
N GLY A 398 12.95 24.52 6.46
CA GLY A 398 11.62 23.94 6.67
C GLY A 398 10.65 24.15 5.50
N GLU A 399 10.95 25.04 4.56
CA GLU A 399 10.17 25.24 3.35
C GLU A 399 10.62 24.28 2.26
N VAL A 400 9.66 23.62 1.61
CA VAL A 400 9.92 22.57 0.63
C VAL A 400 9.29 22.88 -0.72
N VAL A 401 9.91 22.35 -1.78
CA VAL A 401 9.48 22.49 -3.17
C VAL A 401 9.37 21.11 -3.82
N GLY A 402 8.47 21.00 -4.80
CA GLY A 402 8.38 19.83 -5.67
C GLY A 402 9.29 19.94 -6.89
N LEU A 403 9.58 18.79 -7.53
CA LEU A 403 10.37 18.73 -8.77
C LEU A 403 9.75 19.57 -9.90
N GLY A 404 8.42 19.60 -10.01
CA GLY A 404 7.74 20.41 -11.01
C GLY A 404 7.98 21.92 -10.84
N ASP A 405 8.04 22.41 -9.60
CA ASP A 405 8.30 23.82 -9.34
C ASP A 405 9.78 24.19 -9.50
N TYR A 406 10.68 23.25 -9.22
CA TYR A 406 12.09 23.38 -9.58
C TYR A 406 12.24 23.57 -11.09
N VAL A 407 11.62 22.70 -11.90
CA VAL A 407 11.72 22.77 -13.37
C VAL A 407 11.23 24.12 -13.91
N LYS A 408 10.15 24.67 -13.36
CA LYS A 408 9.64 26.01 -13.74
C LYS A 408 10.62 27.15 -13.45
N ARG A 409 11.52 26.98 -12.48
CA ARG A 409 12.53 27.98 -12.07
C ARG A 409 13.91 27.73 -12.68
N MET A 410 14.09 26.66 -13.47
CA MET A 410 15.34 26.39 -14.15
C MET A 410 15.71 27.55 -15.07
N LYS A 411 17.01 27.88 -15.11
CA LYS A 411 17.54 28.86 -16.06
C LYS A 411 17.54 28.29 -17.48
N GLU A 412 17.56 29.18 -18.48
CA GLU A 412 17.54 28.79 -19.90
C GLU A 412 18.76 27.92 -20.30
N ASP A 413 19.91 28.17 -19.69
CA ASP A 413 21.17 27.42 -19.89
C ASP A 413 21.28 26.17 -19.01
N GLN A 414 20.32 25.93 -18.13
CA GLN A 414 20.34 24.80 -17.20
C GLN A 414 19.76 23.53 -17.84
N THR A 415 20.58 22.47 -17.90
CA THR A 415 20.22 21.20 -18.56
C THR A 415 19.79 20.09 -17.61
N ALA A 416 20.07 20.22 -16.31
CA ALA A 416 19.84 19.19 -15.31
C ALA A 416 19.24 19.74 -14.01
N ILE A 417 18.59 18.86 -13.25
CA ILE A 417 18.12 19.11 -11.88
C ILE A 417 19.27 18.74 -10.94
N TYR A 418 19.79 19.72 -10.24
CA TYR A 418 20.92 19.53 -9.34
C TYR A 418 20.47 19.20 -7.92
N TYR A 419 21.13 18.24 -7.29
CA TYR A 419 20.84 17.82 -5.92
C TYR A 419 22.11 17.53 -5.13
N GLN A 420 22.02 17.60 -3.80
CA GLN A 420 23.05 17.13 -2.88
C GLN A 420 22.43 16.32 -1.75
N VAL A 421 23.03 15.15 -1.49
CA VAL A 421 22.69 14.32 -0.33
C VAL A 421 23.69 14.59 0.79
N ALA A 422 23.20 14.99 1.97
CA ALA A 422 24.02 15.09 3.18
C ALA A 422 23.15 15.02 4.45
N PRO A 423 23.70 14.74 5.64
CA PRO A 423 22.88 14.54 6.84
C PRO A 423 22.09 15.77 7.33
N SER A 424 22.42 16.98 6.87
CA SER A 424 21.77 18.21 7.31
C SER A 424 21.96 19.36 6.32
N ARG A 425 21.06 20.35 6.37
CA ARG A 425 21.19 21.62 5.64
C ARG A 425 22.54 22.30 5.87
N SER A 426 22.98 22.38 7.12
CA SER A 426 24.27 22.99 7.48
C SER A 426 25.46 22.26 6.87
N SER A 427 25.38 20.94 6.70
CA SER A 427 26.43 20.16 6.02
C SER A 427 26.50 20.48 4.53
N ILE A 428 25.36 20.76 3.88
CA ILE A 428 25.31 21.13 2.47
C ILE A 428 25.77 22.58 2.26
N GLU A 429 25.20 23.52 3.02
CA GLU A 429 25.45 24.95 2.88
C GLU A 429 26.87 25.34 3.31
N GLY A 430 27.46 24.64 4.29
CA GLY A 430 28.85 24.83 4.69
C GLY A 430 29.87 24.13 3.79
N GLY A 431 29.41 23.34 2.82
CA GLY A 431 30.26 22.56 1.93
C GLY A 431 30.68 23.32 0.67
N PRO A 432 31.84 22.97 0.08
CA PRO A 432 32.37 23.64 -1.12
C PRO A 432 31.56 23.37 -2.39
N TYR A 433 30.74 22.30 -2.43
CA TYR A 433 30.01 21.90 -3.64
C TYR A 433 28.88 22.86 -4.03
N LEU A 434 28.36 23.66 -3.10
CA LEU A 434 27.23 24.56 -3.37
C LEU A 434 27.67 25.92 -3.95
N GLU A 435 28.92 26.33 -3.70
CA GLU A 435 29.42 27.68 -4.00
C GLU A 435 29.25 28.07 -5.48
N ALA A 436 29.66 27.18 -6.40
CA ALA A 436 29.58 27.44 -7.84
C ALA A 436 28.13 27.54 -8.33
N PHE A 437 27.25 26.65 -7.87
CA PHE A 437 25.83 26.68 -8.22
C PHE A 437 25.17 27.95 -7.72
N LYS A 438 25.47 28.36 -6.48
CA LYS A 438 24.97 29.61 -5.91
C LYS A 438 25.45 30.83 -6.71
N SER A 439 26.71 30.86 -7.12
CA SER A 439 27.28 31.95 -7.94
C SER A 439 26.67 32.00 -9.36
N LYS A 440 26.41 30.84 -9.99
CA LYS A 440 25.62 30.76 -11.24
C LYS A 440 24.13 31.00 -11.02
N GLY A 441 23.65 31.01 -9.79
CA GLY A 441 22.23 31.10 -9.43
C GLY A 441 21.41 29.87 -9.83
N TYR A 442 22.03 28.69 -9.94
CA TYR A 442 21.32 27.42 -10.13
C TYR A 442 20.79 26.92 -8.79
N GLU A 443 19.53 26.47 -8.79
CA GLU A 443 18.90 25.86 -7.63
C GLU A 443 19.48 24.47 -7.38
N VAL A 444 19.75 24.11 -6.13
CA VAL A 444 20.20 22.77 -5.72
C VAL A 444 19.23 22.21 -4.69
N LEU A 445 18.68 21.02 -4.95
CA LEU A 445 17.81 20.30 -4.02
C LEU A 445 18.62 19.69 -2.87
N PHE A 446 18.09 19.76 -1.66
CA PHE A 446 18.71 19.24 -0.44
C PHE A 446 17.99 17.98 0.01
N LEU A 447 18.75 16.89 0.08
CA LEU A 447 18.27 15.55 0.41
C LEU A 447 19.01 15.07 1.66
N TYR A 448 18.26 14.55 2.64
CA TYR A 448 18.77 14.32 4.00
C TYR A 448 18.69 12.86 4.44
N GLU A 449 17.81 12.08 3.83
CA GLU A 449 17.53 10.72 4.26
C GLU A 449 18.42 9.72 3.56
N THR A 450 18.73 8.61 4.23
CA THR A 450 19.54 7.54 3.64
C THR A 450 18.84 6.84 2.47
N ILE A 451 17.52 6.91 2.36
CA ILE A 451 16.87 6.32 1.18
C ILE A 451 17.01 7.21 -0.07
N ASP A 452 17.34 8.49 0.09
CA ASP A 452 17.29 9.49 -0.98
C ASP A 452 18.21 9.17 -2.16
N GLU A 453 19.44 8.72 -1.91
CA GLU A 453 20.38 8.35 -2.99
C GLU A 453 19.85 7.19 -3.84
N TYR A 454 19.21 6.21 -3.19
CA TYR A 454 18.58 5.10 -3.90
C TYR A 454 17.34 5.55 -4.69
N VAL A 455 16.56 6.47 -4.12
CA VAL A 455 15.37 7.04 -4.77
C VAL A 455 15.77 7.81 -6.01
N ILE A 456 16.75 8.70 -5.91
CA ILE A 456 17.19 9.53 -7.04
C ILE A 456 17.90 8.69 -8.10
N SER A 457 18.73 7.72 -7.73
CA SER A 457 19.33 6.81 -8.72
C SER A 457 18.30 5.95 -9.46
N SER A 458 17.14 5.68 -8.85
CA SER A 458 16.01 5.02 -9.51
C SER A 458 15.20 5.94 -10.44
N LEU A 459 15.41 7.27 -10.37
CA LEU A 459 14.73 8.30 -11.14
C LEU A 459 15.75 8.97 -12.10
N PRO A 460 15.97 8.41 -13.30
CA PRO A 460 17.02 8.89 -14.20
C PRO A 460 16.77 10.30 -14.74
N GLU A 461 15.52 10.64 -14.98
CA GLU A 461 15.09 11.96 -15.43
C GLU A 461 13.71 12.31 -14.88
N PHE A 462 13.42 13.61 -14.83
CA PHE A 462 12.11 14.15 -14.53
C PHE A 462 11.81 15.28 -15.52
N ASP A 463 10.67 15.20 -16.21
CA ASP A 463 10.27 16.16 -17.26
C ASP A 463 11.36 16.37 -18.33
N GLY A 464 12.03 15.28 -18.72
CA GLY A 464 13.14 15.28 -19.69
C GLY A 464 14.45 15.90 -19.18
N LYS A 465 14.55 16.24 -17.89
CA LYS A 465 15.76 16.77 -17.26
C LYS A 465 16.42 15.69 -16.40
N LYS A 466 17.71 15.44 -16.63
CA LYS A 466 18.48 14.48 -15.80
C LYS A 466 18.61 15.01 -14.38
N LEU A 467 18.58 14.10 -13.40
CA LEU A 467 18.94 14.41 -12.02
C LEU A 467 20.44 14.19 -11.85
N GLN A 468 21.16 15.19 -11.36
CA GLN A 468 22.61 15.15 -11.27
C GLN A 468 23.11 15.65 -9.90
N ALA A 469 23.89 14.82 -9.22
CA ALA A 469 24.50 15.20 -7.95
C ALA A 469 25.54 16.30 -8.16
N VAL A 470 25.56 17.31 -7.29
CA VAL A 470 26.52 18.44 -7.43
C VAL A 470 27.98 18.03 -7.26
N ASN A 471 28.24 16.89 -6.62
CA ASN A 471 29.57 16.30 -6.47
C ASN A 471 29.96 15.37 -7.63
N SER A 472 29.12 15.16 -8.64
CA SER A 472 29.43 14.34 -9.82
C SER A 472 30.59 14.95 -10.63
N PRO A 473 31.47 14.12 -11.23
CA PRO A 473 32.51 14.57 -12.15
C PRO A 473 31.96 15.13 -13.47
N ASP A 474 30.73 14.76 -13.86
CA ASP A 474 30.09 15.15 -15.13
C ASP A 474 29.46 16.54 -15.08
N VAL A 475 29.55 17.22 -13.94
CA VAL A 475 29.03 18.57 -13.76
C VAL A 475 30.00 19.56 -14.39
N ASP A 476 29.63 20.12 -15.53
CA ASP A 476 30.31 21.26 -16.14
C ASP A 476 29.48 22.54 -15.95
N LEU A 477 29.97 23.46 -15.11
CA LEU A 477 29.38 24.79 -14.89
C LEU A 477 30.09 25.88 -15.72
N GLY A 478 31.05 25.48 -16.56
CA GLY A 478 32.03 26.36 -17.17
C GLY A 478 32.94 27.01 -16.12
N ASP A 479 33.73 27.99 -16.58
CA ASP A 479 34.56 28.77 -15.67
C ASP A 479 33.69 29.70 -14.82
N MET A 480 34.00 29.75 -13.52
CA MET A 480 33.35 30.66 -12.59
C MET A 480 33.95 32.06 -12.72
N ALA A 481 33.17 33.10 -12.42
CA ALA A 481 33.73 34.42 -12.25
C ALA A 481 34.63 34.39 -11.00
N HIS A 482 35.91 34.70 -11.17
CA HIS A 482 36.90 34.64 -10.10
C HIS A 482 37.54 36.00 -9.88
N GLU A 483 37.67 36.39 -8.61
CA GLU A 483 38.46 37.55 -8.19
C GLU A 483 39.78 37.08 -7.55
N GLY A 484 40.86 37.83 -7.77
CA GLY A 484 42.17 37.58 -7.17
C GLY A 484 43.22 36.94 -8.08
N GLU A 485 44.48 37.04 -7.68
CA GLU A 485 45.63 36.48 -8.40
C GLU A 485 45.65 34.94 -8.31
N SER A 486 45.77 34.31 -9.47
CA SER A 486 45.94 32.86 -9.63
C SER A 486 47.41 32.49 -9.78
N LEU A 487 47.80 31.29 -9.34
CA LEU A 487 49.01 30.65 -9.84
C LEU A 487 48.96 30.55 -11.38
N SER A 488 50.14 30.62 -12.02
CA SER A 488 50.25 30.35 -13.46
C SER A 488 49.86 28.91 -13.79
N GLU A 489 49.53 28.63 -15.05
CA GLU A 489 49.21 27.26 -15.49
C GLU A 489 50.38 26.31 -15.18
N ASP A 490 51.61 26.70 -15.52
CA ASP A 490 52.82 25.91 -15.24
C ASP A 490 53.00 25.62 -13.74
N ALA A 491 52.82 26.63 -12.88
CA ALA A 491 52.94 26.47 -11.43
C ALA A 491 51.83 25.55 -10.88
N THR A 492 50.62 25.67 -11.43
CA THR A 492 49.48 24.84 -11.05
C THR A 492 49.69 23.37 -11.45
N SER A 493 50.15 23.13 -12.67
CA SER A 493 50.49 21.78 -13.15
C SER A 493 51.63 21.16 -12.35
N ALA A 494 52.67 21.93 -12.03
CA ALA A 494 53.76 21.47 -11.18
C ALA A 494 53.28 21.12 -9.76
N LEU A 495 52.41 21.95 -9.16
CA LEU A 495 51.83 21.68 -7.85
C LEU A 495 50.96 20.42 -7.88
N ALA A 496 50.12 20.26 -8.90
CA ALA A 496 49.26 19.10 -9.06
C ALA A 496 50.06 17.79 -9.17
N GLY A 497 51.14 17.78 -9.97
CA GLY A 497 52.04 16.63 -10.08
C GLY A 497 52.70 16.28 -8.73
N TRP A 498 53.21 17.29 -8.01
CA TRP A 498 53.80 17.07 -6.70
C TRP A 498 52.78 16.57 -5.66
N LEU A 499 51.56 17.13 -5.64
CA LEU A 499 50.49 16.68 -4.74
C LEU A 499 50.09 15.23 -5.02
N LYS A 500 50.03 14.84 -6.30
CA LYS A 500 49.71 13.47 -6.71
C LYS A 500 50.74 12.45 -6.18
N GLU A 501 52.02 12.82 -6.16
CA GLU A 501 53.09 11.99 -5.59
C GLU A 501 53.05 12.00 -4.06
N ALA A 502 52.86 13.17 -3.44
CA ALA A 502 52.87 13.35 -1.99
C ALA A 502 51.67 12.71 -1.28
N LEU A 503 50.51 12.69 -1.94
CA LEU A 503 49.21 12.22 -1.43
C LEU A 503 48.77 10.88 -2.07
N ALA A 504 49.70 10.11 -2.64
CA ALA A 504 49.43 8.98 -3.53
C ALA A 504 48.41 7.93 -3.03
N GLU A 505 48.18 7.84 -1.72
CA GLU A 505 47.18 6.94 -1.13
C GLU A 505 45.75 7.51 -1.31
N GLY A 506 44.95 6.87 -2.16
CA GLY A 506 43.53 7.22 -2.37
C GLY A 506 43.29 8.40 -3.32
N VAL A 507 44.31 9.12 -3.76
CA VAL A 507 44.17 10.19 -4.78
C VAL A 507 44.50 9.63 -6.15
N GLU A 508 43.54 9.60 -7.08
CA GLU A 508 43.69 9.11 -8.45
C GLU A 508 44.22 10.18 -9.41
N GLU A 509 43.74 11.42 -9.26
CA GLU A 509 44.15 12.55 -10.08
C GLU A 509 44.18 13.81 -9.20
N VAL A 510 45.08 14.75 -9.51
CA VAL A 510 45.05 16.11 -8.97
C VAL A 510 44.98 17.08 -10.13
N ARG A 511 44.02 18.02 -10.12
CA ARG A 511 43.83 18.99 -11.19
C ARG A 511 43.33 20.34 -10.69
N ALA A 512 43.41 21.37 -11.53
CA ALA A 512 42.80 22.66 -11.21
C ALA A 512 41.27 22.57 -11.23
N GLY A 513 40.60 23.01 -10.17
CA GLY A 513 39.15 22.99 -10.08
C GLY A 513 38.51 24.20 -10.75
N LYS A 514 37.60 23.95 -11.70
CA LYS A 514 36.82 25.03 -12.37
C LYS A 514 35.68 25.57 -11.52
N ARG A 515 35.16 24.73 -10.61
CA ARG A 515 34.00 25.03 -9.74
C ARG A 515 34.35 25.52 -8.34
N LEU A 516 35.64 25.70 -8.03
CA LEU A 516 36.07 26.18 -6.71
C LEU A 516 35.99 27.72 -6.66
N VAL A 517 35.28 28.27 -5.67
CA VAL A 517 35.19 29.72 -5.45
C VAL A 517 36.06 30.13 -4.27
N SER A 518 35.62 29.81 -3.05
CA SER A 518 36.31 30.15 -1.79
C SER A 518 37.02 28.96 -1.14
N ALA A 519 36.68 27.73 -1.49
CA ALA A 519 37.35 26.57 -0.90
C ALA A 519 38.76 26.31 -1.50
N PRO A 520 39.71 25.78 -0.72
CA PRO A 520 41.06 25.46 -1.19
C PRO A 520 41.10 24.24 -2.11
N ALA A 521 40.25 23.24 -1.86
CA ALA A 521 40.20 22.00 -2.62
C ALA A 521 38.83 21.32 -2.52
N LEU A 522 38.57 20.41 -3.46
CA LEU A 522 37.37 19.59 -3.56
C LEU A 522 37.77 18.13 -3.84
N ALA A 523 37.07 17.17 -3.23
CA ALA A 523 37.25 15.76 -3.55
C ALA A 523 36.08 15.27 -4.42
N ILE A 524 36.38 14.60 -5.53
CA ILE A 524 35.35 14.10 -6.45
C ILE A 524 35.47 12.58 -6.50
N THR A 525 34.35 11.88 -6.38
CA THR A 525 34.31 10.44 -6.63
C THR A 525 34.40 10.18 -8.14
N PRO A 526 35.42 9.43 -8.63
CA PRO A 526 35.53 9.06 -10.03
C PRO A 526 34.32 8.25 -10.51
N GLU A 527 34.08 8.23 -11.82
CA GLU A 527 33.04 7.40 -12.40
C GLU A 527 33.32 5.90 -12.12
N GLY A 528 32.29 5.15 -11.71
CA GLY A 528 32.39 3.72 -11.39
C GLY A 528 32.88 3.40 -9.96
N GLU A 529 33.35 4.39 -9.20
CA GLU A 529 33.69 4.21 -7.78
C GLU A 529 32.46 4.34 -6.87
N MET A 530 32.52 3.74 -5.68
CA MET A 530 31.41 3.80 -4.72
C MET A 530 31.21 5.23 -4.21
N ASN A 531 29.99 5.75 -4.34
CA ASN A 531 29.63 7.05 -3.75
C ASN A 531 29.75 7.01 -2.19
N PRO A 532 29.79 8.17 -1.51
CA PRO A 532 29.99 8.22 -0.06
C PRO A 532 29.03 7.35 0.74
N GLN A 533 27.77 7.31 0.32
CA GLN A 533 26.73 6.61 1.02
C GLN A 533 26.78 5.08 0.82
N MET A 534 27.05 4.62 -0.41
CA MET A 534 27.28 3.21 -0.71
C MET A 534 28.48 2.68 0.10
N ARG A 535 29.55 3.48 0.24
CA ARG A 535 30.67 3.12 1.13
C ARG A 535 30.23 3.01 2.58
N GLN A 536 29.42 3.95 3.08
CA GLN A 536 28.90 3.88 4.45
C GLN A 536 28.05 2.61 4.68
N MET A 537 27.19 2.25 3.73
CA MET A 537 26.39 1.04 3.78
C MET A 537 27.26 -0.24 3.73
N MET A 538 28.21 -0.30 2.80
CA MET A 538 29.12 -1.44 2.68
C MET A 538 29.97 -1.61 3.94
N LYS A 539 30.41 -0.52 4.57
CA LYS A 539 31.12 -0.57 5.85
C LYS A 539 30.26 -1.13 6.99
N ALA A 540 28.98 -0.80 7.02
CA ALA A 540 28.05 -1.31 8.02
C ALA A 540 27.78 -2.81 7.86
N MET A 541 27.79 -3.32 6.62
CA MET A 541 27.55 -4.74 6.32
C MET A 541 28.84 -5.58 6.37
N LYS A 542 29.94 -5.05 5.85
CA LYS A 542 31.21 -5.73 5.61
C LYS A 542 32.40 -4.75 5.73
N PRO A 543 32.76 -4.36 6.96
CA PRO A 543 33.79 -3.33 7.19
C PRO A 543 35.15 -3.69 6.58
N ASP A 544 35.52 -4.97 6.60
CA ASP A 544 36.84 -5.45 6.14
C ASP A 544 37.00 -5.46 4.61
N GLU A 545 35.92 -5.36 3.84
CA GLU A 545 35.95 -5.35 2.37
C GLU A 545 36.05 -3.94 1.77
N VAL A 546 35.91 -2.88 2.59
CA VAL A 546 35.90 -1.50 2.10
C VAL A 546 37.30 -0.88 2.12
N THR A 547 37.90 -0.76 0.94
CA THR A 547 39.20 -0.09 0.74
C THR A 547 39.08 1.44 0.78
N ALA A 548 40.19 2.15 0.94
CA ALA A 548 40.24 3.62 0.93
C ALA A 548 39.58 4.20 -0.33
N PRO A 549 38.86 5.34 -0.22
CA PRO A 549 38.17 5.90 -1.37
C PRO A 549 39.19 6.38 -2.40
N LYS A 550 38.94 6.09 -3.67
CA LYS A 550 39.64 6.78 -4.76
C LYS A 550 38.94 8.09 -5.07
N ILE A 551 39.72 9.17 -5.19
CA ILE A 551 39.21 10.51 -5.46
C ILE A 551 40.02 11.25 -6.52
N ILE A 552 39.36 12.15 -7.24
CA ILE A 552 40.01 13.24 -7.99
C ILE A 552 40.04 14.46 -7.07
N LEU A 553 41.23 14.98 -6.79
CA LEU A 553 41.42 16.18 -5.97
C LEU A 553 41.49 17.41 -6.88
N GLU A 554 40.46 18.24 -6.84
CA GLU A 554 40.50 19.55 -7.48
C GLU A 554 41.08 20.58 -6.52
N ILE A 555 42.06 21.36 -6.96
CA ILE A 555 42.68 22.45 -6.18
C ILE A 555 42.28 23.81 -6.73
N ASN A 556 42.15 24.79 -5.85
CA ASN A 556 41.86 26.17 -6.23
C ASN A 556 43.17 26.97 -6.35
N PRO A 557 43.68 27.24 -7.56
CA PRO A 557 44.96 27.94 -7.74
C PRO A 557 44.94 29.40 -7.28
N ARG A 558 43.76 29.95 -6.95
CA ARG A 558 43.60 31.32 -6.43
C ARG A 558 43.59 31.37 -4.90
N HIS A 559 43.31 30.25 -4.25
CA HIS A 559 43.18 30.20 -2.80
C HIS A 559 44.53 30.43 -2.11
N ASP A 560 44.56 31.28 -1.08
CA ASP A 560 45.79 31.66 -0.39
C ASP A 560 46.53 30.47 0.23
N LEU A 561 45.81 29.49 0.79
CA LEU A 561 46.43 28.25 1.27
C LEU A 561 47.14 27.47 0.16
N VAL A 562 46.53 27.37 -1.04
CA VAL A 562 47.11 26.63 -2.16
C VAL A 562 48.36 27.35 -2.68
N LYS A 563 48.31 28.68 -2.78
CA LYS A 563 49.48 29.51 -3.14
C LYS A 563 50.62 29.36 -2.12
N LYS A 564 50.30 29.36 -0.82
CA LYS A 564 51.29 29.16 0.24
C LYS A 564 51.89 27.76 0.23
N VAL A 565 51.09 26.72 -0.01
CA VAL A 565 51.59 25.34 -0.17
C VAL A 565 52.53 25.25 -1.37
N ASN A 566 52.21 25.89 -2.49
CA ASN A 566 53.10 25.95 -3.65
C ASN A 566 54.46 26.57 -3.32
N GLY A 567 54.49 27.68 -2.56
CA GLY A 567 55.72 28.30 -2.12
C GLY A 567 56.50 27.47 -1.08
N LEU A 568 55.79 26.79 -0.16
CA LEU A 568 56.40 25.93 0.85
C LEU A 568 57.01 24.68 0.25
N ARG A 569 56.46 24.13 -0.84
CA ARG A 569 57.03 22.97 -1.55
C ARG A 569 58.53 23.11 -1.81
N GLU A 570 58.99 24.32 -2.14
CA GLU A 570 60.38 24.61 -2.51
C GLU A 570 61.28 24.94 -1.30
N ASN A 571 60.69 25.33 -0.16
CA ASN A 571 61.41 25.86 1.00
C ASN A 571 61.33 24.94 2.24
N ASP A 572 60.21 24.27 2.46
CA ASP A 572 59.94 23.31 3.54
C ASP A 572 58.92 22.25 3.05
N SER A 573 59.43 21.25 2.33
CA SER A 573 58.61 20.20 1.71
C SER A 573 57.85 19.35 2.75
N ASP A 574 58.38 19.21 3.97
CA ASP A 574 57.74 18.40 5.02
C ASP A 574 56.50 19.13 5.57
N LEU A 575 56.61 20.43 5.83
CA LEU A 575 55.47 21.25 6.22
C LEU A 575 54.44 21.35 5.08
N ALA A 576 54.90 21.52 3.84
CA ALA A 576 54.02 21.53 2.67
C ALA A 576 53.21 20.22 2.56
N LYS A 577 53.85 19.07 2.81
CA LYS A 577 53.17 17.77 2.79
C LYS A 577 52.13 17.66 3.89
N LEU A 578 52.48 18.02 5.13
CA LEU A 578 51.55 18.00 6.27
C LEU A 578 50.30 18.87 6.00
N LEU A 579 50.50 20.09 5.47
CA LEU A 579 49.38 20.98 5.13
C LEU A 579 48.53 20.41 3.98
N SER A 580 49.17 19.78 2.99
CA SER A 580 48.47 19.17 1.84
C SER A 580 47.61 17.97 2.27
N GLU A 581 48.11 17.13 3.17
CA GLU A 581 47.32 16.03 3.75
C GLU A 581 46.14 16.55 4.57
N GLN A 582 46.30 17.68 5.28
CA GLN A 582 45.20 18.32 6.00
C GLN A 582 44.13 18.87 5.05
N ILE A 583 44.55 19.49 3.94
CA ILE A 583 43.63 19.97 2.89
C ILE A 583 42.87 18.79 2.28
N LEU A 584 43.56 17.68 1.98
CA LEU A 584 42.93 16.46 1.47
C LEU A 584 41.87 15.93 2.45
N ASP A 585 42.19 15.82 3.73
CA ASP A 585 41.25 15.31 4.71
C ASP A 585 40.03 16.22 4.92
N ASN A 586 40.23 17.54 4.86
CA ASN A 586 39.11 18.49 4.89
C ASN A 586 38.21 18.33 3.66
N ALA A 587 38.79 18.08 2.49
CA ALA A 587 38.05 17.82 1.26
C ALA A 587 37.28 16.49 1.34
N LEU A 588 37.90 15.43 1.85
CA LEU A 588 37.27 14.12 2.08
C LEU A 588 36.15 14.21 3.11
N LEU A 589 36.33 14.98 4.19
CA LEU A 589 35.29 15.23 5.19
C LEU A 589 34.09 15.91 4.55
N SER A 590 34.34 16.95 3.75
CA SER A 590 33.30 17.68 3.04
C SER A 590 32.57 16.82 2.01
N ALA A 591 33.26 15.84 1.42
CA ALA A 591 32.70 14.86 0.49
C ALA A 591 31.93 13.72 1.20
N GLY A 592 31.99 13.61 2.53
CA GLY A 592 31.47 12.45 3.26
C GLY A 592 32.29 11.17 3.06
N LEU A 593 33.53 11.29 2.59
CA LEU A 593 34.44 10.17 2.26
C LEU A 593 35.52 9.93 3.34
N LEU A 594 35.54 10.74 4.40
CA LEU A 594 36.53 10.59 5.47
C LEU A 594 36.22 9.37 6.34
N ASP A 595 37.12 8.39 6.30
CA ASP A 595 36.94 7.11 7.00
C ASP A 595 37.28 7.19 8.50
N ASP A 596 38.31 7.95 8.85
CA ASP A 596 38.76 8.13 10.24
C ASP A 596 38.89 9.63 10.57
N PRO A 597 37.92 10.23 11.27
CA PRO A 597 38.00 11.61 11.72
C PRO A 597 39.13 11.89 12.72
N GLN A 598 39.66 10.89 13.44
CA GLN A 598 40.71 11.13 14.45
C GLN A 598 42.02 11.57 13.80
N ARG A 599 42.30 11.12 12.57
CA ARG A 599 43.51 11.50 11.84
C ARG A 599 43.56 13.01 11.53
N VAL A 600 42.41 13.67 11.37
CA VAL A 600 42.31 15.13 11.20
C VAL A 600 42.76 15.85 12.46
N VAL A 601 42.31 15.38 13.63
CA VAL A 601 42.69 15.96 14.93
C VAL A 601 44.19 15.79 15.16
N ALA A 602 44.71 14.57 15.01
CA ALA A 602 46.12 14.27 15.19
C ALA A 602 47.02 15.07 14.24
N ARG A 603 46.59 15.27 12.98
CA ARG A 603 47.35 16.10 12.02
C ARG A 603 47.30 17.59 12.36
N THR A 604 46.15 18.08 12.80
CA THR A 604 46.02 19.47 13.27
C THR A 604 46.94 19.73 14.46
N GLU A 605 47.03 18.82 15.42
CA GLU A 605 47.97 18.89 16.55
C GLU A 605 49.44 18.93 16.10
N LYS A 606 49.82 18.08 15.13
CA LYS A 606 51.17 18.10 14.54
C LYS A 606 51.48 19.42 13.84
N ILE A 607 50.54 19.97 13.09
CA ILE A 607 50.69 21.27 12.41
C ILE A 607 50.86 22.37 13.45
N MET A 608 50.04 22.40 14.50
CA MET A 608 50.15 23.37 15.59
C MET A 608 51.51 23.29 16.27
N ALA A 609 51.96 22.09 16.64
CA ALA A 609 53.26 21.89 17.26
C ALA A 609 54.41 22.36 16.35
N ARG A 610 54.32 22.12 15.04
CA ARG A 610 55.33 22.52 14.06
C ARG A 610 55.38 24.04 13.82
N VAL A 611 54.24 24.73 13.90
CA VAL A 611 54.17 26.20 13.75
C VAL A 611 54.60 26.92 15.04
N MET A 612 54.44 26.27 16.19
CA MET A 612 54.87 26.80 17.49
C MET A 612 56.36 26.58 17.80
N ALA A 613 57.03 25.70 17.04
CA ALA A 613 58.47 25.42 17.14
C ALA A 613 59.27 26.35 16.23
#